data_AF-A0A0Q5ZXM4-F1
#
_entry.id   AF-A0A0Q5ZXM4-F1
#
_cell.length_a   1.000
_cell.length_b   1.000
_cell.length_c   1.000
_cell.angle_alpha   90.00
_cell.angle_beta   90.00
_cell.angle_gamma   90.00
#
_symmetry.space_group_name_H-M   'P 1'
#
loop_
_entity.id
_entity.type
_entity.pdbx_description
1 polymer ?
#
loop_
_entity_poly.entity_id
_entity_poly.type
_entity_poly.pdbx_seq_one_letter_code
_entity_poly.pdbx_strand_id
1 'polypeptide(L)'
;MTLDFSFKELVDVAANPSAAAGRPLLVAIDCIDEDPDQPRHTFSEQELEELSQSVAEHGVLQPVVLRRCSEDGRYVIAMGARRYRAARRAGLREIPAFVQDVASPDRYAQMIENIQRDDLRAPEIARFIADRLNAGDTQAEISRKLGKPRDWVSRYASVQAMPDFLRARLEGSSIRALYELYQAWRTHPDEIERRCATQDSFTDAQARQLARGVRGEGGRANPRIEFPVGRPRSENSDPLPEAVLPRNAVKDREAATEDQPKTRVVSQSRSAASLAIRVRYQNRLGQLVVDRLATQGSRHAVVLVDGADHEQEVPASALTIEEILSR
;
A
#
# COMPACT_ATOMS: atom_id res chain seq x y z
N MET A 1 3.72 1.67 -28.02
CA MET A 1 3.57 1.71 -26.55
C MET A 1 2.46 0.74 -26.20
N THR A 2 2.82 -0.46 -25.78
CA THR A 2 1.91 -1.50 -25.31
C THR A 2 1.50 -1.16 -23.88
N LEU A 3 0.20 -1.02 -23.65
CA LEU A 3 -0.36 -0.81 -22.31
C LEU A 3 -0.26 -2.14 -21.55
N ASP A 4 0.68 -2.20 -20.62
CA ASP A 4 0.94 -3.35 -19.75
C ASP A 4 0.13 -3.17 -18.46
N PHE A 5 -1.18 -3.42 -18.54
CA PHE A 5 -2.03 -3.46 -17.35
C PHE A 5 -1.84 -4.81 -16.67
N SER A 6 -1.50 -4.78 -15.38
CA SER A 6 -1.39 -6.00 -14.59
C SER A 6 -2.76 -6.65 -14.45
N PHE A 7 -2.84 -7.97 -14.57
CA PHE A 7 -4.08 -8.74 -14.38
C PHE A 7 -4.77 -8.44 -13.03
N LYS A 8 -4.01 -8.00 -12.04
CA LYS A 8 -4.50 -7.57 -10.73
C LYS A 8 -5.30 -6.26 -10.79
N GLU A 9 -4.93 -5.33 -11.68
CA GLU A 9 -5.65 -4.06 -11.85
C GLU A 9 -7.01 -4.27 -12.52
N LEU A 10 -7.13 -5.25 -13.41
CA LEU A 10 -8.42 -5.67 -13.99
C LEU A 10 -9.33 -6.33 -12.94
N VAL A 11 -8.76 -7.09 -12.00
CA VAL A 11 -9.51 -7.77 -10.93
C VAL A 11 -9.92 -6.80 -9.81
N ASP A 12 -9.08 -5.82 -9.46
CA ASP A 12 -9.41 -4.82 -8.44
C ASP A 12 -10.52 -3.85 -8.91
N VAL A 13 -10.63 -3.59 -10.23
CA VAL A 13 -11.79 -2.90 -10.82
C VAL A 13 -13.06 -3.75 -10.71
N ALA A 14 -12.96 -5.08 -10.80
CA ALA A 14 -14.08 -6.00 -10.69
C ALA A 14 -14.52 -6.28 -9.23
N ALA A 15 -13.63 -6.07 -8.25
CA ALA A 15 -13.83 -6.47 -6.85
C ALA A 15 -14.48 -5.40 -5.95
N ASN A 16 -14.93 -4.26 -6.51
CA ASN A 16 -15.55 -3.18 -5.74
C ASN A 16 -17.09 -3.22 -5.86
N PRO A 17 -17.83 -3.80 -4.88
CA PRO A 17 -19.27 -4.04 -5.01
C PRO A 17 -20.15 -2.78 -4.83
N SER A 18 -19.55 -1.58 -4.71
CA SER A 18 -20.29 -0.30 -4.65
C SER A 18 -20.29 0.47 -5.98
N ALA A 19 -19.69 -0.07 -7.04
CA ALA A 19 -19.90 0.43 -8.40
C ALA A 19 -21.13 -0.26 -8.97
N ALA A 20 -22.22 0.48 -9.17
CA ALA A 20 -23.47 -0.04 -9.72
C ALA A 20 -23.22 -0.88 -10.99
N ALA A 21 -23.29 -2.20 -10.85
CA ALA A 21 -23.53 -3.20 -11.87
C ALA A 21 -22.73 -3.11 -13.19
N GLY A 22 -21.49 -2.60 -13.24
CA GLY A 22 -20.65 -2.62 -14.47
C GLY A 22 -21.32 -2.05 -15.74
N ARG A 23 -22.43 -1.34 -15.60
CA ARG A 23 -23.27 -0.81 -16.67
C ARG A 23 -23.11 0.71 -16.64
N PRO A 24 -22.88 1.34 -17.80
CA PRO A 24 -22.79 2.79 -17.85
C PRO A 24 -24.12 3.42 -17.42
N LEU A 25 -24.03 4.48 -16.64
CA LEU A 25 -25.17 5.30 -16.24
C LEU A 25 -25.48 6.29 -17.35
N LEU A 26 -26.76 6.61 -17.58
CA LEU A 26 -27.13 7.74 -18.42
C LEU A 26 -27.01 9.01 -17.58
N VAL A 27 -26.22 9.97 -18.06
CA VAL A 27 -25.97 11.25 -17.38
C VAL A 27 -26.38 12.39 -18.31
N ALA A 28 -27.16 13.33 -17.78
CA ALA A 28 -27.57 14.53 -18.51
C ALA A 28 -26.36 15.36 -18.94
N ILE A 29 -26.31 15.75 -20.22
CA ILE A 29 -25.20 16.53 -20.78
C ILE A 29 -25.04 17.87 -20.04
N ASP A 30 -26.15 18.48 -19.61
CA ASP A 30 -26.16 19.77 -18.90
C ASP A 30 -25.51 19.71 -17.51
N CYS A 31 -25.36 18.51 -16.94
CA CYS A 31 -24.66 18.29 -15.67
C CYS A 31 -23.15 18.03 -15.85
N ILE A 32 -22.64 18.01 -17.09
CA ILE A 32 -21.27 17.62 -17.42
C ILE A 32 -20.48 18.84 -17.93
N ASP A 33 -19.39 19.14 -17.25
CA ASP A 33 -18.42 20.17 -17.61
C ASP A 33 -17.17 19.56 -18.25
N GLU A 34 -16.55 20.32 -19.17
CA GLU A 34 -15.22 20.00 -19.66
C GLU A 34 -14.17 20.40 -18.62
N ASP A 35 -13.13 19.59 -18.46
CA ASP A 35 -12.00 19.92 -17.60
C ASP A 35 -11.14 21.01 -18.27
N PRO A 36 -10.98 22.21 -17.65
CA PRO A 36 -10.26 23.32 -18.24
C PRO A 36 -8.76 23.04 -18.42
N ASP A 37 -8.20 22.07 -17.68
CA ASP A 37 -6.77 21.74 -17.71
C ASP A 37 -6.44 20.63 -18.74
N GLN A 38 -7.40 20.26 -19.62
CA GLN A 38 -7.21 19.21 -20.61
C GLN A 38 -6.17 19.61 -21.67
N PRO A 39 -5.04 18.89 -21.80
CA PRO A 39 -3.94 19.28 -22.68
C PRO A 39 -4.28 19.29 -24.18
N ARG A 40 -5.42 18.71 -24.58
CA ARG A 40 -5.87 18.64 -25.97
C ARG A 40 -7.18 19.39 -26.17
N HIS A 41 -7.08 20.69 -26.46
CA HIS A 41 -8.24 21.55 -26.71
C HIS A 41 -8.71 21.54 -28.18
N THR A 42 -7.81 21.27 -29.12
CA THR A 42 -8.08 21.40 -30.57
C THR A 42 -8.37 20.04 -31.20
N PHE A 43 -9.55 19.90 -31.80
CA PHE A 43 -9.92 18.79 -32.68
C PHE A 43 -10.20 19.34 -34.07
N SER A 44 -10.00 18.52 -35.10
CA SER A 44 -10.44 18.88 -36.45
C SER A 44 -11.96 19.00 -36.47
N GLU A 45 -12.49 20.13 -36.94
CA GLU A 45 -13.95 20.36 -37.09
C GLU A 45 -14.59 19.30 -37.99
N GLN A 46 -13.88 18.85 -39.03
CA GLN A 46 -14.35 17.80 -39.92
C GLN A 46 -14.49 16.46 -39.21
N GLU A 47 -13.48 16.04 -38.44
CA GLU A 47 -13.53 14.78 -37.67
C GLU A 47 -14.61 14.82 -36.57
N LEU A 48 -14.88 16.01 -36.02
CA LEU A 48 -15.93 16.18 -35.01
C LEU A 48 -17.32 16.12 -35.63
N GLU A 49 -17.51 16.67 -36.83
CA GLU A 49 -18.75 16.60 -37.59
C GLU A 49 -19.08 15.15 -38.00
N GLU A 50 -18.10 14.42 -38.55
CA GLU A 50 -18.26 13.00 -38.90
C GLU A 50 -18.65 12.15 -37.67
N LEU A 51 -18.00 12.38 -36.53
CA LEU A 51 -18.35 11.71 -35.27
C LEU A 51 -19.73 12.13 -34.75
N SER A 52 -20.11 13.41 -34.90
CA SER A 52 -21.41 13.92 -34.49
C SER A 52 -22.55 13.27 -35.29
N GLN A 53 -22.37 13.07 -36.59
CA GLN A 53 -23.35 12.36 -37.44
C GLN A 53 -23.50 10.90 -37.01
N SER A 54 -22.38 10.20 -36.79
CA SER A 54 -22.40 8.83 -36.28
C SER A 54 -23.09 8.72 -34.92
N VAL A 55 -22.83 9.66 -34.01
CA VAL A 55 -23.45 9.74 -32.67
C VAL A 55 -24.94 10.09 -32.75
N ALA A 56 -25.37 10.91 -33.71
CA ALA A 56 -26.78 11.21 -33.92
C ALA A 56 -27.57 9.96 -34.37
N GLU A 57 -26.96 9.12 -35.20
CA GLU A 57 -27.60 7.89 -35.71
C GLU A 57 -27.57 6.73 -34.71
N HIS A 58 -26.43 6.51 -34.03
CA HIS A 58 -26.19 5.30 -33.24
C HIS A 58 -26.10 5.56 -31.73
N GLY A 59 -26.14 6.82 -31.31
CA GLY A 59 -25.81 7.22 -29.95
C GLY A 59 -24.31 7.09 -29.65
N VAL A 60 -23.96 7.35 -28.40
CA VAL A 60 -22.58 7.19 -27.92
C VAL A 60 -22.35 5.74 -27.55
N LEU A 61 -21.76 4.96 -28.46
CA LEU A 61 -21.53 3.52 -28.26
C LEU A 61 -20.53 3.21 -27.13
N GLN A 62 -19.49 4.03 -27.00
CA GLN A 62 -18.51 3.88 -25.94
C GLN A 62 -18.79 4.91 -24.83
N PRO A 63 -19.02 4.48 -23.58
CA PRO A 63 -19.28 5.40 -22.46
C PRO A 63 -18.12 6.35 -22.17
N VAL A 64 -18.45 7.59 -21.78
CA VAL A 64 -17.45 8.55 -21.29
C VAL A 64 -17.09 8.25 -19.83
N VAL A 65 -15.98 8.81 -19.34
CA VAL A 65 -15.60 8.72 -17.92
C VAL A 65 -15.72 10.08 -17.28
N LEU A 66 -16.47 10.16 -16.19
CA LEU A 66 -16.76 11.37 -15.45
C LEU A 66 -16.16 11.29 -14.05
N ARG A 67 -15.70 12.41 -13.51
CA ARG A 67 -15.47 12.61 -12.08
C ARG A 67 -16.61 13.41 -11.49
N ARG A 68 -17.03 13.10 -10.26
CA ARG A 68 -17.93 13.97 -9.49
C ARG A 68 -17.22 15.27 -9.12
N CYS A 69 -17.90 16.40 -9.27
CA CYS A 69 -17.47 17.66 -8.66
C CYS A 69 -17.83 17.69 -7.18
N SER A 70 -17.13 18.54 -6.42
CA SER A 70 -17.47 18.84 -5.02
C SER A 70 -18.79 19.60 -4.88
N GLU A 71 -19.26 20.24 -5.95
CA GLU A 71 -20.59 20.84 -6.04
C GLU A 71 -21.64 19.77 -6.37
N ASP A 72 -22.68 19.70 -5.54
CA ASP A 72 -23.71 18.66 -5.60
C ASP A 72 -24.39 18.60 -6.98
N GLY A 73 -24.19 17.49 -7.68
CA GLY A 73 -24.88 17.14 -8.92
C GLY A 73 -24.14 17.46 -10.22
N ARG A 74 -22.91 18.01 -10.17
CA ARG A 74 -22.09 18.26 -11.37
C ARG A 74 -20.99 17.24 -11.58
N TYR A 75 -20.60 17.05 -12.83
CA TYR A 75 -19.57 16.12 -13.27
C TYR A 75 -18.55 16.81 -14.16
N VAL A 76 -17.30 16.39 -14.09
CA VAL A 76 -16.23 16.84 -15.00
C VAL A 76 -15.75 15.65 -15.83
N ILE A 77 -15.53 15.88 -17.13
CA ILE A 77 -15.02 14.86 -18.04
C ILE A 77 -13.59 14.50 -17.70
N ALA A 78 -13.38 13.24 -17.30
CA ALA A 78 -12.04 12.67 -17.14
C ALA A 78 -11.53 12.07 -18.46
N MET A 79 -12.40 11.37 -19.21
CA MET A 79 -12.06 10.79 -20.51
C MET A 79 -13.23 10.82 -21.49
N GLY A 80 -12.91 10.98 -22.78
CA GLY A 80 -13.91 10.95 -23.86
C GLY A 80 -14.45 12.31 -24.30
N ALA A 81 -13.70 13.41 -24.10
CA ALA A 81 -14.10 14.77 -24.46
C ALA A 81 -14.62 14.90 -25.91
N ARG A 82 -14.01 14.20 -26.88
CA ARG A 82 -14.50 14.18 -28.28
C ARG A 82 -15.91 13.62 -28.42
N ARG A 83 -16.21 12.52 -27.72
CA ARG A 83 -17.53 11.86 -27.73
C ARG A 83 -18.58 12.75 -27.09
N TYR A 84 -18.22 13.41 -25.98
CA TYR A 84 -19.09 14.40 -25.35
C TYR A 84 -19.37 15.60 -26.27
N ARG A 85 -18.35 16.18 -26.90
CA ARG A 85 -18.52 17.30 -27.86
C ARG A 85 -19.40 16.90 -29.05
N ALA A 86 -19.18 15.70 -29.61
CA ALA A 86 -20.00 15.15 -30.68
C ALA A 86 -21.44 14.92 -30.24
N ALA A 87 -21.67 14.36 -29.03
CA ALA A 87 -23.00 14.17 -28.48
C ALA A 87 -23.75 15.48 -28.24
N ARG A 88 -23.04 16.52 -27.77
CA ARG A 88 -23.60 17.87 -27.59
C ARG A 88 -23.97 18.50 -28.93
N ARG A 89 -23.13 18.34 -29.97
CA ARG A 89 -23.40 18.80 -31.34
C ARG A 89 -24.56 18.04 -32.00
N ALA A 90 -24.68 16.74 -31.71
CA ALA A 90 -25.79 15.88 -32.14
C ALA A 90 -27.11 16.15 -31.40
N GLY A 91 -27.12 17.00 -30.36
CA GLY A 91 -28.32 17.37 -29.62
C GLY A 91 -28.85 16.28 -28.68
N LEU A 92 -28.00 15.35 -28.23
CA LEU A 92 -28.39 14.35 -27.24
C LEU A 92 -28.66 15.01 -25.88
N ARG A 93 -29.64 14.49 -25.13
CA ARG A 93 -29.95 14.97 -23.76
C ARG A 93 -29.11 14.29 -22.69
N GLU A 94 -28.81 13.03 -22.90
CA GLU A 94 -28.07 12.18 -21.97
C GLU A 94 -27.03 11.34 -22.72
N ILE A 95 -25.94 11.01 -22.05
CA ILE A 95 -24.90 10.13 -22.59
C ILE A 95 -24.53 9.04 -21.58
N PRO A 96 -24.16 7.83 -22.05
CA PRO A 96 -23.66 6.77 -21.19
C PRO A 96 -22.30 7.17 -20.62
N ALA A 97 -22.15 7.01 -19.31
CA ALA A 97 -20.96 7.39 -18.57
C ALA A 97 -20.67 6.42 -17.42
N PHE A 98 -19.38 6.23 -17.15
CA PHE A 98 -18.91 5.71 -15.88
C PHE A 98 -18.56 6.89 -14.97
N VAL A 99 -19.19 6.93 -13.79
CA VAL A 99 -18.89 7.92 -12.77
C VAL A 99 -17.83 7.35 -11.84
N GLN A 100 -16.63 7.93 -11.91
CA GLN A 100 -15.62 7.72 -10.91
C GLN A 100 -15.95 8.61 -9.72
N ASP A 101 -16.24 7.99 -8.58
CA ASP A 101 -16.21 8.71 -7.33
C ASP A 101 -14.79 9.22 -7.14
N VAL A 102 -14.65 10.52 -6.86
CA VAL A 102 -13.41 11.07 -6.33
C VAL A 102 -13.30 10.59 -4.89
N ALA A 103 -13.17 9.28 -4.69
CA ALA A 103 -12.42 8.80 -3.55
C ALA A 103 -11.07 9.51 -3.71
N SER A 104 -10.71 10.36 -2.74
CA SER A 104 -9.36 10.91 -2.60
C SER A 104 -8.39 9.89 -3.17
N PRO A 105 -7.50 10.24 -4.12
CA PRO A 105 -6.54 9.28 -4.67
C PRO A 105 -6.01 8.49 -3.49
N ASP A 106 -6.14 7.16 -3.55
CA ASP A 106 -5.85 6.32 -2.39
C ASP A 106 -4.43 6.68 -1.96
N ARG A 107 -4.32 7.40 -0.85
CA ARG A 107 -3.06 8.01 -0.45
C ARG A 107 -2.05 6.90 -0.19
N TYR A 108 -2.53 5.70 0.17
CA TYR A 108 -1.69 4.51 0.26
C TYR A 108 -1.23 4.05 -1.12
N ALA A 109 -2.10 3.92 -2.12
CA ALA A 109 -1.69 3.57 -3.49
C ALA A 109 -0.63 4.54 -4.05
N GLN A 110 -0.83 5.85 -3.91
CA GLN A 110 0.14 6.85 -4.36
C GLN A 110 1.48 6.73 -3.59
N MET A 111 1.41 6.53 -2.27
CA MET A 111 2.61 6.34 -1.45
C MET A 111 3.35 5.05 -1.82
N ILE A 112 2.64 3.96 -2.09
CA ILE A 112 3.21 2.67 -2.49
C ILE A 112 3.93 2.81 -3.83
N GLU A 113 3.29 3.44 -4.81
CA GLU A 113 3.90 3.71 -6.12
C GLU A 113 5.18 4.54 -5.96
N ASN A 114 5.12 5.64 -5.20
CA ASN A 114 6.29 6.50 -4.96
C ASN A 114 7.43 5.77 -4.22
N ILE A 115 7.11 4.90 -3.26
CA ILE A 115 8.10 4.04 -2.59
C ILE A 115 8.71 3.03 -3.58
N GLN A 116 7.94 2.48 -4.51
CA GLN A 116 8.43 1.51 -5.50
C GLN A 116 9.33 2.16 -6.56
N ARG A 117 9.12 3.45 -6.85
CA ARG A 117 9.96 4.23 -7.74
C ARG A 117 11.26 4.72 -7.09
N ASP A 118 11.46 4.45 -5.78
CA ASP A 118 12.55 5.01 -4.97
C ASP A 118 12.59 6.56 -4.98
N ASP A 119 11.43 7.20 -5.23
CA ASP A 119 11.31 8.65 -5.44
C ASP A 119 11.17 9.46 -4.14
N LEU A 120 11.01 8.82 -2.97
CA LEU A 120 10.68 9.50 -1.72
C LEU A 120 11.85 9.65 -0.75
N ARG A 121 11.96 10.85 -0.20
CA ARG A 121 12.90 11.19 0.88
C ARG A 121 12.30 10.86 2.24
N ALA A 122 13.17 10.63 3.23
CA ALA A 122 12.77 10.30 4.59
C ALA A 122 11.77 11.29 5.24
N PRO A 123 11.89 12.63 5.05
CA PRO A 123 10.90 13.58 5.58
C PRO A 123 9.48 13.39 5.01
N GLU A 124 9.37 13.03 3.72
CA GLU A 124 8.08 12.87 3.03
C GLU A 124 7.35 11.62 3.55
N ILE A 125 8.10 10.53 3.77
CA ILE A 125 7.59 9.30 4.39
C ILE A 125 7.14 9.56 5.84
N ALA A 126 7.95 10.28 6.62
CA ALA A 126 7.62 10.63 8.00
C ALA A 126 6.32 11.45 8.07
N ARG A 127 6.18 12.44 7.18
CA ARG A 127 4.97 13.26 7.08
C ARG A 127 3.73 12.45 6.71
N PHE A 128 3.84 11.54 5.74
CA PHE A 128 2.73 10.67 5.39
C PHE A 128 2.28 9.80 6.57
N ILE A 129 3.22 9.17 7.27
CA ILE A 129 2.90 8.31 8.42
C ILE A 129 2.23 9.13 9.53
N ALA A 130 2.74 10.32 9.82
CA ALA A 130 2.13 11.29 10.71
C ALA A 130 0.68 11.63 10.33
N ASP A 131 0.45 11.98 9.06
CA ASP A 131 -0.88 12.32 8.54
C ASP A 131 -1.87 11.15 8.60
N ARG A 132 -1.38 9.90 8.53
CA ARG A 132 -2.22 8.69 8.69
C ARG A 132 -2.54 8.40 10.15
N LEU A 133 -1.55 8.52 11.04
CA LEU A 133 -1.77 8.39 12.48
C LEU A 133 -2.77 9.43 12.99
N ASN A 134 -2.65 10.68 12.56
CA ASN A 134 -3.59 11.75 12.89
C ASN A 134 -5.00 11.52 12.31
N ALA A 135 -5.10 10.79 11.20
CA ALA A 135 -6.37 10.37 10.61
C ALA A 135 -6.98 9.13 11.29
N GLY A 136 -6.33 8.59 12.34
CA GLY A 136 -6.83 7.47 13.13
C GLY A 136 -6.35 6.08 12.68
N ASP A 137 -5.52 5.98 11.63
CA ASP A 137 -4.90 4.70 11.28
C ASP A 137 -3.90 4.28 12.38
N THR A 138 -3.88 3.00 12.72
CA THR A 138 -2.86 2.43 13.60
C THR A 138 -1.57 2.13 12.82
N GLN A 139 -0.42 2.06 13.52
CA GLN A 139 0.85 1.65 12.89
C GLN A 139 0.75 0.26 12.23
N ALA A 140 -0.07 -0.64 12.78
CA ALA A 140 -0.30 -1.97 12.23
C ALA A 140 -1.07 -1.90 10.89
N GLU A 141 -2.06 -1.03 10.80
CA GLU A 141 -2.80 -0.79 9.56
C GLU A 141 -1.93 -0.12 8.50
N ILE A 142 -1.14 0.89 8.87
CA ILE A 142 -0.19 1.55 7.97
C ILE A 142 0.82 0.53 7.44
N SER A 143 1.37 -0.32 8.31
CA SER A 143 2.31 -1.39 7.95
C SER A 143 1.71 -2.37 6.94
N ARG A 144 0.47 -2.82 7.18
CA ARG A 144 -0.25 -3.73 6.29
C ARG A 144 -0.56 -3.07 4.94
N LYS A 145 -1.07 -1.84 4.95
CA LYS A 145 -1.44 -1.10 3.73
C LYS A 145 -0.22 -0.77 2.87
N LEU A 146 0.91 -0.38 3.46
CA LEU A 146 2.15 -0.06 2.73
C LEU A 146 2.99 -1.29 2.35
N GLY A 147 2.68 -2.48 2.88
CA GLY A 147 3.52 -3.67 2.70
C GLY A 147 4.92 -3.53 3.31
N LYS A 148 5.07 -2.74 4.38
CA LYS A 148 6.36 -2.52 5.09
C LYS A 148 6.32 -3.10 6.50
N PRO A 149 7.47 -3.51 7.07
CA PRO A 149 7.51 -4.03 8.44
C PRO A 149 7.03 -3.00 9.47
N ARG A 150 6.40 -3.45 10.56
CA ARG A 150 5.92 -2.57 11.64
C ARG A 150 7.03 -1.71 12.24
N ASP A 151 8.21 -2.28 12.44
CA ASP A 151 9.40 -1.57 12.92
C ASP A 151 9.84 -0.45 11.96
N TRP A 152 9.69 -0.65 10.64
CA TRP A 152 9.93 0.42 9.66
C TRP A 152 8.97 1.60 9.87
N VAL A 153 7.67 1.33 10.04
CA VAL A 153 6.66 2.37 10.31
C VAL A 153 6.94 3.09 11.64
N SER A 154 7.30 2.34 12.68
CA SER A 154 7.60 2.87 14.01
C SER A 154 8.75 3.88 13.99
N ARG A 155 9.80 3.64 13.20
CA ARG A 155 10.93 4.57 13.07
C ARG A 155 10.49 5.91 12.52
N TYR A 156 9.75 5.91 11.41
CA TYR A 156 9.25 7.15 10.81
C TYR A 156 8.19 7.84 11.67
N ALA A 157 7.33 7.08 12.36
CA ALA A 157 6.36 7.64 13.31
C ALA A 157 7.04 8.41 14.45
N SER A 158 8.21 7.95 14.91
CA SER A 158 8.94 8.61 16.00
C SER A 158 9.49 10.00 15.64
N VAL A 159 9.58 10.34 14.35
CA VAL A 159 10.17 11.60 13.87
C VAL A 159 9.50 12.84 14.46
N GLN A 160 8.17 12.82 14.62
CA GLN A 160 7.45 13.94 15.24
C GLN A 160 7.89 14.20 16.69
N ALA A 161 8.29 13.16 17.41
CA ALA A 161 8.73 13.23 18.79
C ALA A 161 10.26 13.42 18.93
N MET A 162 11.02 13.39 17.82
CA MET A 162 12.46 13.63 17.85
C MET A 162 12.76 15.12 18.11
N PRO A 163 13.80 15.46 18.88
CA PRO A 163 14.29 16.84 18.99
C PRO A 163 14.69 17.44 17.64
N ASP A 164 14.68 18.78 17.55
CA ASP A 164 15.00 19.52 16.32
C ASP A 164 16.37 19.15 15.73
N PHE A 165 17.39 18.97 16.57
CA PHE A 165 18.72 18.61 16.08
C PHE A 165 18.73 17.25 15.37
N LEU A 166 17.91 16.27 15.79
CA LEU A 166 17.80 15.00 15.07
C LEU A 166 16.94 15.12 13.81
N ARG A 167 15.82 15.88 13.87
CA ARG A 167 14.97 16.12 12.70
C ARG A 167 15.72 16.82 11.57
N ALA A 168 16.56 17.80 11.90
CA ALA A 168 17.39 18.53 10.94
C ALA A 168 18.33 17.62 10.12
N ARG A 169 18.57 16.37 10.57
CA ARG A 169 19.49 15.42 9.95
C ARG A 169 18.80 14.35 9.10
N LEU A 170 17.47 14.43 8.91
CA LEU A 170 16.67 13.45 8.15
C LEU A 170 17.07 13.30 6.69
N GLU A 171 17.59 14.36 6.05
CA GLU A 171 18.00 14.31 4.65
C GLU A 171 19.39 13.68 4.47
N GLY A 172 20.28 13.83 5.46
CA GLY A 172 21.67 13.36 5.37
C GLY A 172 21.95 12.04 6.10
N SER A 173 21.02 11.54 6.90
CA SER A 173 21.20 10.33 7.72
C SER A 173 20.10 9.31 7.45
N SER A 174 20.41 8.04 7.65
CA SER A 174 19.37 7.01 7.58
C SER A 174 18.36 7.19 8.73
N ILE A 175 17.08 6.90 8.46
CA ILE A 175 16.05 6.91 9.51
C ILE A 175 16.38 5.95 10.66
N ARG A 176 17.10 4.85 10.38
CA ARG A 176 17.51 3.89 11.40
C ARG A 176 18.54 4.48 12.34
N ALA A 177 19.55 5.17 11.80
CA ALA A 177 20.57 5.87 12.58
C ALA A 177 19.93 6.90 13.52
N LEU A 178 19.01 7.72 12.99
CA LEU A 178 18.32 8.74 13.78
C LEU A 178 17.40 8.13 14.84
N TYR A 179 16.72 7.02 14.54
CA TYR A 179 15.90 6.31 15.51
C TYR A 179 16.75 5.78 16.69
N GLU A 180 17.91 5.20 16.43
CA GLU A 180 18.81 4.71 17.48
C GLU A 180 19.30 5.85 18.39
N LEU A 181 19.68 6.99 17.79
CA LEU A 181 20.09 8.18 18.54
C LEU A 181 18.93 8.76 19.36
N TYR A 182 17.72 8.79 18.79
CA TYR A 182 16.52 9.20 19.50
C TYR A 182 16.24 8.32 20.73
N GLN A 183 16.36 6.99 20.60
CA GLN A 183 16.18 6.08 21.73
C GLN A 183 17.25 6.28 22.82
N ALA A 184 18.50 6.58 22.45
CA ALA A 184 19.53 6.93 23.42
C ALA A 184 19.28 8.29 24.08
N TRP A 185 18.82 9.28 23.31
CA TRP A 185 18.50 10.63 23.79
C TRP A 185 17.40 10.61 24.85
N ARG A 186 16.38 9.75 24.71
CA ARG A 186 15.34 9.55 25.73
C ARG A 186 15.87 9.16 27.11
N THR A 187 17.06 8.56 27.16
CA THR A 187 17.72 8.15 28.41
C THR A 187 18.86 9.08 28.84
N HIS A 188 19.54 9.73 27.88
CA HIS A 188 20.73 10.53 28.10
C HIS A 188 20.71 11.76 27.16
N PRO A 189 19.81 12.74 27.37
CA PRO A 189 19.57 13.81 26.42
C PRO A 189 20.80 14.70 26.19
N ASP A 190 21.37 15.24 27.28
CA ASP A 190 22.51 16.17 27.23
C ASP A 190 23.73 15.57 26.53
N GLU A 191 24.02 14.30 26.80
CA GLU A 191 25.19 13.62 26.24
C GLU A 191 25.03 13.36 24.74
N ILE A 192 23.83 12.95 24.31
CA ILE A 192 23.54 12.73 22.89
C ILE A 192 23.55 14.05 22.14
N GLU A 193 22.95 15.11 22.69
CA GLU A 193 22.98 16.45 22.09
C GLU A 193 24.41 16.96 21.89
N ARG A 194 25.23 16.88 22.95
CA ARG A 194 26.64 17.28 22.90
C ARG A 194 27.44 16.50 21.85
N ARG A 195 27.28 15.17 21.79
CA ARG A 195 28.01 14.34 20.81
C ARG A 195 27.52 14.60 19.38
N CYS A 196 26.21 14.78 19.20
CA CYS A 196 25.63 15.06 17.89
C CYS A 196 25.96 16.47 17.37
N ALA A 197 26.25 17.44 18.23
CA ALA A 197 26.61 18.80 17.83
C ALA A 197 27.84 18.89 16.92
N THR A 198 28.69 17.85 16.88
CA THR A 198 29.93 17.82 16.11
C THR A 198 29.79 17.24 14.70
N GLN A 199 28.62 16.69 14.33
CA GLN A 199 28.41 15.98 13.07
C GLN A 199 27.05 16.28 12.46
N ASP A 200 27.00 16.56 11.16
CA ASP A 200 25.77 16.88 10.43
C ASP A 200 25.02 15.64 9.92
N SER A 201 25.68 14.48 9.86
CA SER A 201 25.06 13.23 9.42
C SER A 201 25.63 12.01 10.13
N PHE A 202 24.86 10.92 10.13
CA PHE A 202 25.22 9.65 10.76
C PHE A 202 24.90 8.46 9.87
N THR A 203 25.88 7.59 9.73
CA THR A 203 25.67 6.21 9.29
C THR A 203 25.11 5.35 10.44
N ASP A 204 24.48 4.23 10.10
CA ASP A 204 23.98 3.25 11.09
C ASP A 204 25.08 2.76 12.05
N ALA A 205 26.32 2.64 11.57
CA ALA A 205 27.44 2.20 12.40
C ALA A 205 27.82 3.27 13.42
N GLN A 206 27.97 4.52 12.98
CA GLN A 206 28.30 5.66 13.84
C GLN A 206 27.23 5.89 14.91
N ALA A 207 25.95 5.89 14.52
CA ALA A 207 24.83 6.05 15.45
C ALA A 207 24.83 4.94 16.54
N ARG A 208 25.04 3.68 16.13
CA ARG A 208 25.11 2.56 17.08
C ARG A 208 26.33 2.63 18.00
N GLN A 209 27.48 3.10 17.51
CA GLN A 209 28.67 3.27 18.33
C GLN A 209 28.46 4.40 19.35
N LEU A 210 27.92 5.53 18.92
CA LEU A 210 27.62 6.68 19.77
C LEU A 210 26.62 6.30 20.86
N ALA A 211 25.48 5.69 20.47
CA ALA A 211 24.46 5.24 21.41
C ALA A 211 24.99 4.24 22.44
N ARG A 212 25.90 3.34 22.04
CA ARG A 212 26.56 2.40 22.97
C ARG A 212 27.57 3.08 23.89
N GLY A 213 28.35 4.02 23.38
CA GLY A 213 29.32 4.77 24.18
C GLY A 213 28.65 5.51 25.34
N VAL A 214 27.52 6.17 25.06
CA VAL A 214 26.74 6.90 26.07
C VAL A 214 26.18 5.98 27.14
N ARG A 215 25.61 4.82 26.74
CA ARG A 215 25.09 3.82 27.68
C ARG A 215 26.20 3.15 28.52
N GLY A 216 27.40 2.98 27.95
CA GLY A 216 28.55 2.39 28.62
C GLY A 216 29.22 3.33 29.64
N GLU A 217 29.21 4.64 29.38
CA GLU A 217 29.78 5.66 30.27
C GLU A 217 28.84 6.05 31.42
N GLY A 218 27.52 5.98 31.20
CA GLY A 218 26.50 6.21 32.25
C GLY A 218 26.53 5.23 33.43
N GLY A 219 27.26 4.12 33.31
CA GLY A 219 27.51 3.19 34.42
C GLY A 219 28.65 3.60 35.37
N ARG A 220 29.40 4.68 35.07
CA ARG A 220 30.57 5.10 35.87
C ARG A 220 30.42 6.45 36.58
N ALA A 221 29.29 7.15 36.43
CA ALA A 221 29.05 8.41 37.11
C ALA A 221 27.77 8.33 37.95
N ASN A 222 27.93 8.05 39.23
CA ASN A 222 26.91 8.31 40.24
C ASN A 222 27.32 9.55 41.06
N PRO A 223 26.77 10.73 40.80
CA PRO A 223 26.56 11.70 41.85
C PRO A 223 25.15 11.46 42.39
N ARG A 224 25.06 10.98 43.63
CA ARG A 224 23.83 11.01 44.41
C ARG A 224 23.33 12.45 44.45
N ILE A 225 22.22 12.74 43.76
CA ILE A 225 21.42 13.92 44.05
C ILE A 225 20.13 13.39 44.68
N GLU A 226 20.02 13.57 46.00
CA GLU A 226 18.79 13.36 46.75
C GLU A 226 17.79 14.45 46.36
N PHE A 227 16.60 14.05 45.92
CA PHE A 227 15.42 14.93 45.90
C PHE A 227 14.30 14.31 46.74
N PRO A 228 13.55 15.13 47.49
CA PRO A 228 12.66 14.66 48.54
C PRO A 228 11.36 14.08 47.98
N VAL A 229 10.85 13.08 48.70
CA VAL A 229 9.63 12.33 48.44
C VAL A 229 8.38 13.21 48.67
N GLY A 230 7.49 13.26 47.68
CA GLY A 230 6.10 13.68 47.82
C GLY A 230 5.21 12.94 46.80
N ARG A 231 4.29 12.10 47.29
CA ARG A 231 3.25 11.36 46.52
C ARG A 231 1.89 12.13 46.57
N PRO A 232 0.78 11.67 45.92
CA PRO A 232 0.55 11.37 44.49
C PRO A 232 -0.82 11.89 43.96
N ARG A 233 -1.05 11.91 42.63
CA ARG A 233 -2.34 11.74 41.86
C ARG A 233 -2.21 12.40 40.47
N SER A 234 -2.74 11.92 39.34
CA SER A 234 -3.48 10.71 38.95
C SER A 234 -3.25 10.49 37.44
N GLU A 235 -2.88 9.28 37.01
CA GLU A 235 -2.68 8.93 35.60
C GLU A 235 -3.91 8.21 35.04
N ASN A 236 -4.36 8.65 33.87
CA ASN A 236 -5.16 7.89 32.91
C ASN A 236 -4.52 8.11 31.53
N SER A 237 -3.66 7.20 31.11
CA SER A 237 -3.29 6.97 29.72
C SER A 237 -2.40 5.72 29.65
N ASP A 238 -2.90 4.68 28.98
CA ASP A 238 -2.24 3.39 28.82
C ASP A 238 -0.86 3.49 28.14
N PRO A 239 0.19 2.84 28.68
CA PRO A 239 1.48 2.75 28.02
C PRO A 239 1.56 1.58 27.02
N LEU A 240 2.34 1.78 25.95
CA LEU A 240 2.70 0.78 24.93
C LEU A 240 3.46 -0.41 25.56
N PRO A 241 3.29 -1.66 25.07
CA PRO A 241 3.88 -2.83 25.69
C PRO A 241 5.38 -3.01 25.36
N GLU A 242 6.18 -3.28 26.39
CA GLU A 242 7.59 -3.70 26.31
C GLU A 242 7.72 -5.12 25.71
N ALA A 243 8.66 -5.27 24.78
CA ALA A 243 9.01 -6.55 24.18
C ALA A 243 9.99 -7.33 25.10
N VAL A 244 9.52 -8.46 25.63
CA VAL A 244 10.35 -9.45 26.33
C VAL A 244 11.06 -10.33 25.30
N LEU A 245 12.40 -10.31 25.27
CA LEU A 245 13.22 -11.31 24.58
C LEU A 245 13.48 -12.51 25.52
N PRO A 246 13.28 -13.77 25.09
CA PRO A 246 13.62 -14.91 25.93
C PRO A 246 15.13 -15.23 25.88
N ARG A 247 15.66 -15.58 27.05
CA ARG A 247 17.04 -16.04 27.29
C ARG A 247 17.20 -17.51 26.87
N ASN A 248 18.34 -17.82 26.25
CA ASN A 248 18.81 -19.20 26.02
C ASN A 248 19.11 -19.91 27.34
N ALA A 249 18.72 -21.19 27.42
CA ALA A 249 19.33 -22.18 28.31
C ALA A 249 19.52 -23.49 27.53
N VAL A 250 20.72 -24.05 27.65
CA VAL A 250 21.17 -25.32 27.05
C VAL A 250 21.24 -26.37 28.16
N LYS A 251 21.10 -27.66 27.76
CA LYS A 251 21.32 -28.96 28.47
C LYS A 251 20.03 -29.66 28.91
N ASP A 252 19.88 -30.98 28.80
CA ASP A 252 20.73 -32.09 28.35
C ASP A 252 19.81 -33.26 27.88
N ARG A 253 20.42 -34.26 27.24
CA ARG A 253 19.85 -35.45 26.57
C ARG A 253 18.95 -36.34 27.44
N GLU A 254 17.98 -37.03 26.82
CA GLU A 254 17.85 -38.50 26.84
C GLU A 254 16.77 -39.01 25.87
N ALA A 255 16.99 -40.23 25.36
CA ALA A 255 16.25 -40.87 24.28
C ALA A 255 15.18 -41.84 24.82
N ALA A 256 14.01 -41.87 24.17
CA ALA A 256 13.11 -43.03 24.17
C ALA A 256 12.17 -42.98 22.96
N THR A 257 12.20 -44.06 22.18
CA THR A 257 11.28 -44.46 21.11
C THR A 257 9.91 -44.84 21.65
N GLU A 258 8.81 -44.43 21.00
CA GLU A 258 7.61 -45.26 20.81
C GLU A 258 6.59 -44.63 19.83
N ASP A 259 5.64 -45.46 19.42
CA ASP A 259 4.97 -45.60 18.14
C ASP A 259 3.53 -45.02 18.13
N GLN A 260 3.16 -44.30 17.05
CA GLN A 260 1.81 -44.02 16.47
C GLN A 260 0.63 -43.51 17.36
N PRO A 261 -0.52 -43.04 16.79
CA PRO A 261 -0.82 -42.47 15.47
C PRO A 261 -1.50 -41.07 15.54
N LYS A 262 -1.45 -40.32 14.44
CA LYS A 262 -2.10 -39.00 14.28
C LYS A 262 -3.61 -39.15 14.08
N THR A 263 -4.42 -38.73 15.05
CA THR A 263 -5.87 -38.56 14.88
C THR A 263 -6.16 -37.23 14.18
N ARG A 264 -6.85 -37.36 13.05
CA ARG A 264 -7.39 -36.32 12.18
C ARG A 264 -8.50 -35.55 12.93
N VAL A 265 -8.26 -34.28 13.26
CA VAL A 265 -9.34 -33.35 13.64
C VAL A 265 -9.74 -32.57 12.41
N VAL A 266 -10.96 -32.87 11.95
CA VAL A 266 -11.70 -32.12 10.94
C VAL A 266 -12.09 -30.76 11.55
N SER A 267 -11.64 -29.66 10.95
CA SER A 267 -12.24 -28.34 11.15
C SER A 267 -12.79 -27.86 9.81
N GLN A 268 -14.12 -27.91 9.67
CA GLN A 268 -14.82 -27.33 8.53
C GLN A 268 -15.03 -25.82 8.69
N SER A 269 -14.84 -25.14 7.56
CA SER A 269 -15.46 -23.88 7.10
C SER A 269 -14.84 -22.55 7.55
N ARG A 270 -14.32 -21.81 6.56
CA ARG A 270 -15.03 -20.65 5.98
C ARG A 270 -14.75 -20.59 4.47
N SER A 271 -15.84 -20.57 3.71
CA SER A 271 -15.88 -20.47 2.25
C SER A 271 -15.30 -19.13 1.79
N ALA A 272 -14.15 -19.18 1.12
CA ALA A 272 -13.77 -18.22 0.11
C ALA A 272 -14.30 -18.76 -1.22
N ALA A 273 -14.94 -17.93 -2.04
CA ALA A 273 -15.34 -18.30 -3.39
C ALA A 273 -14.11 -18.89 -4.11
N SER A 274 -14.20 -20.17 -4.48
CA SER A 274 -13.08 -20.90 -5.08
C SER A 274 -12.91 -20.41 -6.51
N LEU A 275 -12.12 -19.35 -6.69
CA LEU A 275 -11.74 -18.84 -8.00
C LEU A 275 -10.92 -19.92 -8.71
N ALA A 276 -11.50 -20.58 -9.71
CA ALA A 276 -10.83 -21.60 -10.50
C ALA A 276 -10.35 -20.96 -11.81
N ILE A 277 -9.05 -20.74 -11.94
CA ILE A 277 -8.46 -20.16 -13.15
C ILE A 277 -7.90 -21.31 -13.99
N ARG A 278 -8.45 -21.52 -15.19
CA ARG A 278 -7.87 -22.44 -16.17
C ARG A 278 -6.75 -21.74 -16.93
N VAL A 279 -5.62 -22.43 -17.01
CA VAL A 279 -4.43 -21.95 -17.68
C VAL A 279 -3.95 -22.99 -18.70
N ARG A 280 -3.26 -22.52 -19.74
CA ARG A 280 -2.53 -23.36 -20.68
C ARG A 280 -1.03 -23.21 -20.43
N TYR A 281 -0.37 -24.35 -20.27
CA TYR A 281 1.09 -24.45 -20.14
C TYR A 281 1.59 -25.49 -21.16
N GLN A 282 2.52 -25.10 -22.04
CA GLN A 282 3.09 -26.01 -23.06
C GLN A 282 2.03 -26.81 -23.86
N ASN A 283 0.96 -26.13 -24.28
CA ASN A 283 -0.18 -26.70 -25.02
C ASN A 283 -1.02 -27.73 -24.23
N ARG A 284 -0.86 -27.80 -22.90
CA ARG A 284 -1.71 -28.60 -22.00
C ARG A 284 -2.56 -27.66 -21.15
N LEU A 285 -3.82 -28.04 -20.94
CA LEU A 285 -4.71 -27.34 -20.01
C LEU A 285 -4.38 -27.73 -18.57
N GLY A 286 -4.65 -26.82 -17.64
CA GLY A 286 -4.47 -27.03 -16.22
C GLY A 286 -5.22 -25.98 -15.40
N GLN A 287 -5.12 -26.10 -14.08
CA GLN A 287 -5.70 -25.17 -13.12
C GLN A 287 -4.61 -24.47 -12.33
N LEU A 288 -4.72 -23.14 -12.24
CA LEU A 288 -3.86 -22.34 -11.38
C LEU A 288 -4.30 -22.52 -9.92
N VAL A 289 -3.36 -22.87 -9.07
CA VAL A 289 -3.56 -23.01 -7.62
C VAL A 289 -3.37 -21.62 -6.99
N VAL A 290 -4.48 -20.93 -6.74
CA VAL A 290 -4.50 -19.52 -6.30
C VAL A 290 -4.26 -19.33 -4.80
N ASP A 291 -4.42 -20.39 -4.00
CA ASP A 291 -4.26 -20.39 -2.54
C ASP A 291 -2.83 -20.72 -2.09
N ARG A 292 -1.90 -20.97 -3.03
CA ARG A 292 -0.52 -21.33 -2.76
C ARG A 292 0.47 -20.46 -3.54
N LEU A 293 1.42 -19.86 -2.84
CA LEU A 293 2.53 -19.14 -3.44
C LEU A 293 3.64 -20.11 -3.88
N ALA A 294 4.25 -19.85 -5.04
CA ALA A 294 5.39 -20.60 -5.53
C ALA A 294 6.63 -20.38 -4.64
N THR A 295 7.34 -21.46 -4.33
CA THR A 295 8.59 -21.44 -3.57
C THR A 295 9.72 -20.74 -4.31
N GLN A 296 9.68 -20.74 -5.65
CA GLN A 296 10.64 -20.04 -6.51
C GLN A 296 10.38 -18.53 -6.67
N GLY A 297 9.49 -17.95 -5.86
CA GLY A 297 9.24 -16.51 -5.81
C GLY A 297 8.15 -16.01 -6.77
N SER A 298 7.91 -14.69 -6.78
CA SER A 298 6.72 -14.07 -7.37
C SER A 298 6.60 -14.14 -8.90
N ARG A 299 7.63 -14.64 -9.60
CA ARG A 299 7.60 -14.86 -11.06
C ARG A 299 7.15 -16.27 -11.45
N HIS A 300 6.86 -17.13 -10.46
CA HIS A 300 6.41 -18.50 -10.66
C HIS A 300 4.99 -18.68 -10.12
N ALA A 301 4.27 -19.58 -10.75
CA ALA A 301 2.89 -19.93 -10.44
C ALA A 301 2.79 -21.43 -10.23
N VAL A 302 1.96 -21.86 -9.27
CA VAL A 302 1.69 -23.28 -9.01
C VAL A 302 0.50 -23.69 -9.88
N VAL A 303 0.70 -24.66 -10.77
CA VAL A 303 -0.33 -25.13 -11.70
C VAL A 303 -0.49 -26.65 -11.58
N LEU A 304 -1.73 -27.09 -11.52
CA LEU A 304 -2.10 -28.49 -11.70
C LEU A 304 -2.46 -28.73 -13.17
N VAL A 305 -1.54 -29.29 -13.93
CA VAL A 305 -1.75 -29.61 -15.36
C VAL A 305 -2.63 -30.84 -15.48
N ASP A 306 -3.59 -30.83 -16.40
CA ASP A 306 -4.48 -31.95 -16.66
C ASP A 306 -3.66 -33.20 -17.04
N GLY A 307 -3.82 -34.28 -16.28
CA GLY A 307 -3.07 -35.53 -16.41
C GLY A 307 -1.70 -35.55 -15.73
N ALA A 308 -1.41 -34.60 -14.83
CA ALA A 308 -0.28 -34.69 -13.91
C ALA A 308 -0.78 -35.07 -12.51
N ASP A 309 -0.08 -36.00 -11.85
CA ASP A 309 -0.40 -36.42 -10.48
C ASP A 309 0.00 -35.37 -9.43
N HIS A 310 0.82 -34.39 -9.81
CA HIS A 310 1.39 -33.40 -8.91
C HIS A 310 1.33 -31.99 -9.51
N GLU A 311 1.16 -31.02 -8.62
CA GLU A 311 1.30 -29.60 -8.89
C GLU A 311 2.74 -29.28 -9.38
N GLN A 312 2.85 -28.36 -10.34
CA GLN A 312 4.12 -27.93 -10.89
C GLN A 312 4.27 -26.42 -10.73
N GLU A 313 5.46 -26.00 -10.28
CA GLU A 313 5.84 -24.59 -10.31
C GLU A 313 6.36 -24.24 -11.70
N VAL A 314 5.70 -23.30 -12.36
CA VAL A 314 6.03 -22.88 -13.73
C VAL A 314 6.19 -21.37 -13.79
N PRO A 315 7.05 -20.82 -14.67
CA PRO A 315 7.17 -19.39 -14.84
C PRO A 315 5.82 -18.79 -15.26
N ALA A 316 5.38 -17.72 -14.60
CA ALA A 316 4.13 -17.05 -14.92
C ALA A 316 4.10 -16.54 -16.38
N SER A 317 5.28 -16.20 -16.94
CA SER A 317 5.44 -15.80 -18.35
C SER A 317 5.17 -16.93 -19.36
N ALA A 318 5.14 -18.19 -18.91
CA ALA A 318 4.90 -19.35 -19.76
C ALA A 318 3.44 -19.82 -19.72
N LEU A 319 2.56 -19.08 -19.02
CA LEU A 319 1.15 -19.40 -18.86
C LEU A 319 0.26 -18.49 -19.71
N THR A 320 -0.76 -19.09 -20.31
CA THR A 320 -1.87 -18.34 -20.93
C THR A 320 -3.13 -18.61 -20.11
N ILE A 321 -3.84 -17.57 -19.70
CA ILE A 321 -5.12 -17.72 -18.99
C ILE A 321 -6.20 -17.96 -20.03
N GLU A 322 -6.93 -19.06 -19.88
CA GLU A 322 -7.98 -19.47 -20.80
C GLU A 322 -9.36 -19.10 -20.30
N GLU A 323 -9.60 -19.29 -19.01
CA GLU A 323 -10.93 -19.11 -18.43
C GLU A 323 -10.80 -18.79 -16.94
N ILE A 324 -11.56 -17.80 -16.46
CA ILE A 324 -11.68 -17.49 -15.03
C ILE A 324 -13.08 -17.94 -14.61
N LEU A 325 -13.17 -19.04 -13.88
CA LEU A 325 -14.42 -19.54 -13.35
C LEU A 325 -14.58 -19.05 -11.91
N SER A 326 -15.55 -18.16 -11.71
CA SER A 326 -16.06 -17.84 -10.37
C SER A 326 -17.21 -18.81 -10.08
N ARG A 327 -17.03 -19.72 -9.12
CA ARG A 327 -18.11 -20.54 -8.57
C ARG A 327 -18.67 -19.91 -7.31
#